data_AF-F7V9P0-F1
#
_entry.id   AF-F7V9P0-F1
#
_cell.length_a   1.000
_cell.length_b   1.000
_cell.length_c   1.000
_cell.angle_alpha   90.00
_cell.angle_beta   90.00
_cell.angle_gamma   90.00
#
_symmetry.space_group_name_H-M   'P 1'
#
loop_
_entity.id
_entity.type
_entity.pdbx_description
1 polymer ?
#
loop_
_entity_poly.entity_id
_entity_poly.type
_entity_poly.pdbx_seq_one_letter_code
_entity_poly.pdbx_strand_id
1 'polypeptide(L)' 'MTINRMEAAMTLLSRIESLKSRHSRIDQQISAEGGRPRPDARVLMTLKLQKLRLKEEIERLSS' A
#
# COMPACT_ATOMS: atom_id res chain seq x y z
N MET A 1 -3.71 -17.90 -30.84
CA MET A 1 -3.47 -18.12 -29.40
C MET A 1 -2.92 -16.84 -28.78
N THR A 2 -3.79 -15.98 -28.23
CA THR A 2 -3.42 -14.66 -27.66
C THR A 2 -3.94 -14.44 -26.24
N ILE A 3 -4.66 -15.42 -25.68
CA ILE A 3 -5.41 -15.29 -24.43
C ILE A 3 -4.50 -15.05 -23.20
N ASN A 4 -3.25 -15.50 -23.23
CA ASN A 4 -2.35 -15.46 -22.07
C ASN A 4 -1.82 -14.06 -21.69
N ARG A 5 -1.91 -13.06 -22.59
CA ARG A 5 -1.34 -11.72 -22.36
C ARG A 5 -2.26 -10.80 -21.54
N MET A 6 -3.57 -10.99 -21.65
CA MET A 6 -4.57 -10.21 -20.89
C MET A 6 -4.72 -10.71 -19.44
N GLU A 7 -4.59 -12.02 -19.21
CA GLU A 7 -4.61 -12.64 -17.86
C GLU A 7 -3.51 -12.10 -16.94
N ALA A 8 -2.29 -12.00 -17.46
CA ALA A 8 -1.16 -11.46 -16.71
C ALA A 8 -1.37 -9.97 -16.35
N ALA A 9 -1.89 -9.18 -17.29
CA ALA A 9 -2.20 -7.77 -17.05
C ALA A 9 -3.31 -7.59 -16.01
N MET A 10 -4.39 -8.39 -16.08
CA MET A 10 -5.47 -8.37 -15.09
C MET A 10 -5.00 -8.76 -13.69
N THR A 11 -4.15 -9.78 -13.58
CA THR A 11 -3.59 -10.22 -12.29
C THR A 11 -2.70 -9.14 -11.67
N LEU A 12 -1.88 -8.48 -12.49
CA LEU A 12 -0.99 -7.40 -12.06
C LEU A 12 -1.78 -6.17 -11.59
N LEU A 13 -2.84 -5.79 -12.32
CA LEU A 13 -3.75 -4.71 -11.94
C LEU A 13 -4.46 -5.01 -10.61
N SER A 14 -4.98 -6.22 -10.42
CA SER A 14 -5.58 -6.65 -9.16
C SER A 14 -4.59 -6.59 -7.99
N ARG A 15 -3.33 -6.99 -8.23
CA ARG A 15 -2.27 -6.89 -7.23
C ARG A 15 -1.97 -5.45 -6.85
N ILE A 16 -1.85 -4.55 -7.84
CA ILE A 16 -1.63 -3.12 -7.61
C ILE A 16 -2.80 -2.50 -6.84
N GLU A 17 -4.04 -2.85 -7.19
CA GLU A 17 -5.24 -2.36 -6.50
C GLU A 17 -5.28 -2.81 -5.02
N SER A 18 -4.96 -4.08 -4.76
CA SER A 18 -4.81 -4.58 -3.38
C SER A 18 -3.73 -3.82 -2.61
N LEU A 19 -2.58 -3.52 -3.24
CA LEU A 19 -1.51 -2.75 -2.60
C LEU A 19 -1.94 -1.31 -2.31
N LYS A 20 -2.67 -0.65 -3.24
CA LYS A 20 -3.26 0.67 -3.04
C LYS A 20 -4.27 0.69 -1.89
N SER A 21 -5.13 -0.32 -1.79
CA SER A 21 -6.07 -0.48 -0.68
C SER A 21 -5.34 -0.60 0.67
N ARG A 22 -4.29 -1.43 0.73
CA ARG A 22 -3.44 -1.55 1.93
C ARG A 22 -2.76 -0.23 2.29
N HIS A 23 -2.22 0.47 1.31
CA HIS A 23 -1.60 1.78 1.50
C HIS A 23 -2.59 2.79 2.11
N SER A 24 -3.82 2.85 1.58
CA SER A 24 -4.89 3.71 2.11
C SER A 24 -5.25 3.36 3.56
N ARG A 25 -5.32 2.08 3.92
CA ARG A 25 -5.57 1.64 5.30
C ARG A 25 -4.46 2.08 6.26
N ILE A 26 -3.20 1.96 5.86
CA ILE A 26 -2.07 2.41 6.68
C ILE A 26 -2.11 3.93 6.86
N ASP A 27 -2.49 4.69 5.83
CA ASP A 27 -2.69 6.13 5.96
C ASP A 27 -3.78 6.50 6.96
N GLN A 28 -4.91 5.79 6.94
CA GLN A 28 -5.96 5.96 7.94
C GLN A 28 -5.45 5.65 9.35
N GLN A 29 -4.65 4.59 9.52
CA GLN A 29 -4.06 4.24 10.82
C GLN A 29 -3.05 5.29 11.32
N ILE A 30 -2.25 5.87 10.42
CA ILE A 30 -1.33 6.96 10.75
C ILE A 30 -2.10 8.19 11.22
N SER A 31 -3.16 8.58 10.51
CA SER A 31 -3.99 9.73 10.89
C SER A 31 -4.74 9.48 12.20
N ALA A 32 -5.27 8.27 12.39
CA ALA A 32 -5.95 7.88 13.62
C ALA A 32 -5.00 7.92 14.83
N GLU A 33 -3.79 7.35 14.70
CA GLU A 33 -2.79 7.35 15.76
C GLU A 33 -2.22 8.75 16.02
N GLY A 34 -1.97 9.54 14.97
CA GLY A 34 -1.47 10.91 15.07
C GLY A 34 -2.47 11.90 15.66
N GLY A 35 -3.77 11.61 15.57
CA GLY A 35 -4.84 12.41 16.18
C GLY A 35 -5.08 12.10 17.66
N ARG A 36 -4.40 11.10 18.24
CA ARG A 36 -4.57 10.76 19.66
C ARG A 36 -3.95 11.85 20.54
N PRO A 37 -4.53 12.18 21.70
CA PRO A 37 -3.95 13.14 22.66
C PRO A 37 -2.53 12.76 23.13
N ARG A 38 -2.20 11.47 23.08
CA ARG A 38 -0.85 10.92 23.27
C ARG A 38 -0.56 9.91 22.16
N PRO A 39 0.03 10.34 21.04
CA PRO A 39 0.36 9.44 19.94
C PRO A 39 1.56 8.56 20.31
N ASP A 40 1.52 7.27 19.95
CA ASP A 40 2.68 6.40 20.05
C ASP A 40 3.62 6.61 18.85
N ALA A 41 4.76 7.24 19.11
CA ALA A 41 5.77 7.53 18.10
C ALA A 41 6.37 6.27 17.45
N ARG A 42 6.47 5.15 18.19
CA ARG A 42 6.99 3.87 17.63
C ARG A 42 5.98 3.25 16.67
N VAL A 43 4.69 3.30 17.02
CA VAL A 43 3.61 2.85 16.14
C VAL A 43 3.58 3.71 14.88
N LEU A 44 3.61 5.04 15.02
CA LEU A 44 3.65 5.96 13.87
C LEU A 44 4.87 5.73 12.96
N MET A 45 6.05 5.51 13.53
CA MET A 45 7.26 5.22 12.77
C MET A 45 7.12 3.90 11.99
N THR A 46 6.61 2.86 12.64
CA THR A 46 6.39 1.54 12.03
C THR A 46 5.38 1.63 10.88
N LEU A 47 4.26 2.33 11.08
CA LEU A 47 3.24 2.54 10.06
C LEU A 47 3.77 3.35 8.87
N LYS A 48 4.55 4.42 9.12
CA LYS A 48 5.19 5.21 8.05
C LYS A 48 6.19 4.38 7.24
N LEU A 49 6.98 3.52 7.89
CA LEU A 49 7.89 2.58 7.22
C LEU A 49 7.12 1.58 6.34
N GLN A 50 6.03 1.02 6.85
CA GLN A 50 5.17 0.12 6.06
C GLN A 50 4.55 0.83 4.87
N LYS A 51 4.08 2.08 5.05
CA LYS A 51 3.57 2.93 3.97
C LYS A 51 4.63 3.13 2.87
N LEU A 52 5.86 3.46 3.26
CA LEU A 52 6.98 3.66 2.32
C LEU A 52 7.25 2.39 1.50
N ARG A 53 7.34 1.22 2.16
CA ARG A 53 7.57 -0.06 1.49
C ARG A 53 6.46 -0.41 0.48
N LEU A 54 5.19 -0.18 0.84
CA LEU A 54 4.07 -0.38 -0.08
C LEU A 54 4.13 0.55 -1.28
N LYS A 55 4.49 1.82 -1.06
CA LYS A 55 4.64 2.80 -2.13
C LYS A 55 5.72 2.34 -3.13
N GLU A 56 6.88 1.91 -2.64
CA GLU A 56 7.95 1.38 -3.49
C GLU A 56 7.53 0.10 -4.24
N GLU A 57 6.75 -0.79 -3.60
CA GLU A 57 6.24 -2.00 -4.28
C GLU A 57 5.24 -1.65 -5.40
N ILE A 58 4.38 -0.66 -5.19
CA ILE A 58 3.47 -0.16 -6.23
C ILE A 58 4.26 0.47 -7.38
N GLU A 59 5.26 1.30 -7.09
CA GLU A 59 6.11 1.92 -8.12
C GLU A 59 6.87 0.85 -8.92
N ARG A 60 7.42 -0.18 -8.26
CA ARG A 60 8.08 -1.30 -8.94
C ARG A 60 7.15 -2.10 -9.85
N LEU A 61 5.87 -2.25 -9.49
CA LEU A 61 4.89 -2.99 -10.29
C LEU A 61 4.24 -2.13 -11.39
N SER A 62 4.35 -0.81 -11.28
CA SER A 62 3.77 0.14 -12.24
C SER A 62 4.80 0.63 -13.29
N SER A 63 6.08 0.34 -13.09
CA SER A 63 7.18 0.63 -14.03
C SER A 63 7.41 -0.52 -14.98
#